data_AF-A0A5P5ZJ80-F1
#
_entry.id   AF-A0A5P5ZJ80-F1
#
_cell.length_a   1.000
_cell.length_b   1.000
_cell.length_c   1.000
_cell.angle_alpha   90.00
_cell.angle_beta   90.00
_cell.angle_gamma   90.00
#
_symmetry.space_group_name_H-M   'P 1'
#
loop_
_entity.id
_entity.type
_entity.pdbx_description
1 polymer ?
#
loop_
_entity_poly.entity_id
_entity_poly.type
_entity_poly.pdbx_seq_one_letter_code
_entity_poly.pdbx_strand_id
1 'polypeptide(L)'
;MKISQKNFLTAWENRKLVYGAMKKLHIYKDYSDYEDLLQDGVCLYAQMLEEHPDMSREEVDKLSFRKIIWNTTDRLRKIQRNDEHRCNVLECSNLAEAVHWDDLIVLKDEVNKMSKIEQIIFFEHLLFENTFSSLVIKYGINRKQLQRLKHKLLIKLQCTLKE
;
A
#
# COMPACT_ATOMS: atom_id res chain seq x y z
N MET A 1 3.97 24.64 12.45
CA MET A 1 2.97 25.29 11.57
C MET A 1 2.54 26.58 12.24
N LYS A 2 2.77 27.76 11.63
CA LYS A 2 2.28 29.05 12.15
C LYS A 2 1.12 29.47 11.25
N ILE A 3 -0.09 29.55 11.80
CA ILE A 3 -1.30 29.98 11.08
C ILE A 3 -1.90 31.12 11.87
N SER A 4 -2.16 32.25 11.22
CA SER A 4 -2.91 33.35 11.85
C SER A 4 -4.38 32.96 12.04
N GLN A 5 -5.00 33.43 13.12
CA GLN A 5 -6.42 33.19 13.39
C GLN A 5 -7.31 33.65 12.21
N LYS A 6 -6.95 34.77 11.58
CA LYS A 6 -7.62 35.31 10.39
C LYS A 6 -7.61 34.30 9.24
N ASN A 7 -6.46 33.75 8.89
CA ASN A 7 -6.34 32.81 7.78
C ASN A 7 -7.02 31.47 8.09
N PHE A 8 -6.98 31.02 9.34
CA PHE A 8 -7.73 29.84 9.78
C PHE A 8 -9.24 30.00 9.60
N LEU A 9 -9.81 31.12 10.08
CA LEU A 9 -11.24 31.41 9.91
C LEU A 9 -11.61 31.50 8.43
N THR A 10 -10.78 32.15 7.62
CA THR A 10 -11.04 32.29 6.18
C THR A 10 -11.00 30.93 5.47
N ALA A 11 -10.11 30.02 5.88
CA ALA A 11 -10.06 28.65 5.36
C ALA A 11 -11.28 27.83 5.81
N TRP A 12 -11.72 28.00 7.05
CA TRP A 12 -12.90 27.32 7.61
C TRP A 12 -14.21 27.75 6.93
N GLU A 13 -14.37 29.04 6.65
CA GLU A 13 -15.49 29.58 5.89
C GLU A 13 -15.51 29.03 4.46
N ASN A 14 -14.35 28.92 3.81
CA ASN A 14 -14.21 28.36 2.47
C ASN A 14 -13.85 26.86 2.45
N ARG A 15 -14.24 26.10 3.48
CA ARG A 15 -13.97 24.65 3.59
C ARG A 15 -14.59 23.80 2.47
N LYS A 16 -15.49 24.37 1.66
CA LYS A 16 -16.00 23.75 0.42
C LYS A 16 -14.88 23.34 -0.53
N LEU A 17 -13.76 24.07 -0.54
CA LEU A 17 -12.58 23.73 -1.32
C LEU A 17 -11.97 22.40 -0.84
N VAL A 18 -11.87 22.24 0.47
CA VAL A 18 -11.37 21.01 1.12
C VAL A 18 -12.32 19.84 0.86
N TYR A 19 -13.64 20.06 1.00
CA TYR A 19 -14.64 19.05 0.63
C TYR A 19 -14.51 18.62 -0.83
N GLY A 20 -14.28 19.56 -1.76
CA GLY A 20 -14.05 19.26 -3.17
C GLY A 20 -12.80 18.39 -3.38
N ALA A 21 -11.72 18.67 -2.64
CA ALA A 21 -10.48 17.90 -2.71
C ALA A 21 -10.66 16.47 -2.19
N MET A 22 -11.31 16.32 -1.03
CA MET A 22 -11.63 15.01 -0.44
C MET A 22 -12.58 14.20 -1.33
N LYS A 23 -13.61 14.84 -1.90
CA LYS A 23 -14.55 14.18 -2.82
C LYS A 23 -13.83 13.66 -4.07
N LYS A 24 -12.82 14.37 -4.57
CA LYS A 24 -12.00 13.91 -5.70
C LYS A 24 -11.15 12.68 -5.37
N LEU A 25 -10.85 12.45 -4.09
CA LEU A 25 -10.18 11.27 -3.58
C LEU A 25 -11.15 10.15 -3.16
N HIS A 26 -12.45 10.28 -3.44
CA HIS A 26 -13.50 9.35 -3.02
C HIS A 26 -13.60 9.18 -1.49
N ILE A 27 -13.26 10.23 -0.74
CA ILE A 27 -13.38 10.26 0.72
C ILE A 27 -14.73 10.90 1.07
N TYR A 28 -15.63 10.09 1.63
CA TYR A 28 -16.97 10.50 2.05
C TYR A 28 -17.11 10.38 3.58
N LYS A 29 -18.24 10.86 4.12
CA LYS A 29 -18.45 11.01 5.58
C LYS A 29 -18.48 9.69 6.36
N ASP A 30 -18.67 8.58 5.67
CA ASP A 30 -18.61 7.21 6.20
C ASP A 30 -17.18 6.72 6.42
N TYR A 31 -16.17 7.43 5.91
CA TYR A 31 -14.77 7.14 6.18
C TYR A 31 -14.43 7.43 7.64
N SER A 32 -13.76 6.49 8.32
CA SER A 32 -13.48 6.57 9.76
C SER A 32 -12.77 7.85 10.16
N ASP A 33 -11.82 8.30 9.33
CA ASP A 33 -10.96 9.45 9.62
C ASP A 33 -11.42 10.70 8.86
N TYR A 34 -12.69 10.77 8.46
CA TYR A 34 -13.20 11.87 7.63
C TYR A 34 -12.96 13.24 8.25
N GLU A 35 -13.34 13.41 9.53
CA GLU A 35 -13.23 14.69 10.23
C GLU A 35 -11.77 15.10 10.45
N ASP A 36 -10.88 14.14 10.72
CA ASP A 36 -9.45 14.39 10.85
C ASP A 36 -8.85 14.87 9.53
N LEU A 37 -9.18 14.21 8.41
CA LEU A 37 -8.72 14.61 7.09
C LEU A 37 -9.28 15.97 6.66
N LEU A 38 -10.50 16.29 7.05
CA LEU A 38 -11.11 17.61 6.85
C LEU A 38 -10.35 18.68 7.63
N GLN A 39 -10.08 18.45 8.91
CA GLN A 39 -9.37 19.39 9.77
C GLN A 39 -7.95 19.64 9.25
N ASP A 40 -7.23 18.58 8.87
CA ASP A 40 -5.91 18.68 8.24
C ASP A 40 -5.95 19.50 6.95
N GLY A 41 -6.94 19.25 6.11
CA GLY A 41 -7.13 19.97 4.86
C GLY A 41 -7.39 21.46 5.08
N VAL A 42 -8.19 21.82 6.10
CA VAL A 42 -8.42 23.23 6.48
C VAL A 42 -7.14 23.87 7.01
N CYS A 43 -6.41 23.18 7.89
CA CYS A 43 -5.13 23.66 8.41
C CYS A 43 -4.12 23.93 7.30
N LEU A 44 -3.99 23.00 6.36
CA LEU A 44 -3.10 23.13 5.21
C LEU A 44 -3.52 24.28 4.29
N TYR A 45 -4.82 24.48 4.10
CA TYR A 45 -5.32 25.61 3.32
C TYR A 45 -5.05 26.95 4.01
N ALA A 46 -5.27 27.04 5.33
CA ALA A 46 -4.95 28.23 6.09
C ALA A 46 -3.45 28.57 6.05
N GLN A 47 -2.59 27.53 6.08
CA GLN A 47 -1.15 27.69 5.87
C GLN A 47 -0.83 28.23 4.48
N MET A 48 -1.49 27.75 3.42
CA MET A 48 -1.28 28.26 2.06
C MET A 48 -1.63 29.75 1.92
N LEU A 49 -2.65 30.21 2.64
CA LEU A 49 -3.01 31.63 2.70
C LEU A 49 -1.95 32.47 3.42
N GLU A 50 -1.24 31.89 4.39
CA GLU A 50 -0.14 32.53 5.10
C GLU A 50 1.15 32.56 4.26
N GLU A 51 1.44 31.48 3.53
CA GLU A 51 2.64 31.32 2.69
C GLU A 51 2.60 32.20 1.43
N HIS A 52 1.40 32.56 0.97
CA HIS A 52 1.20 33.29 -0.29
C HIS A 52 0.30 34.53 -0.12
N PRO A 53 0.71 35.52 0.70
CA PRO A 53 -0.09 36.71 0.95
C PRO A 53 -0.25 37.61 -0.28
N ASP A 54 0.73 37.59 -1.18
CA ASP A 54 0.79 38.46 -2.36
C ASP A 54 0.05 37.88 -3.58
N MET A 55 -0.36 36.60 -3.52
CA MET A 55 -1.06 35.95 -4.62
C MET A 55 -2.56 36.24 -4.58
N SER A 56 -3.20 36.20 -5.75
CA SER A 56 -4.65 36.32 -5.79
C SER A 56 -5.31 35.14 -5.09
N ARG A 57 -6.49 35.37 -4.50
CA ARG A 57 -7.20 34.32 -3.77
C ARG A 57 -7.49 33.09 -4.66
N GLU A 58 -7.82 33.31 -5.92
CA GLU A 58 -8.13 32.23 -6.86
C GLU A 58 -6.91 31.34 -7.15
N GLU A 59 -5.72 31.91 -7.25
CA GLU A 59 -4.48 31.16 -7.46
C GLU A 59 -4.10 30.36 -6.22
N VAL A 60 -4.21 30.97 -5.03
CA VAL A 60 -3.96 30.26 -3.77
C VAL A 60 -4.95 29.12 -3.60
N ASP A 61 -6.21 29.30 -3.95
CA ASP A 61 -7.24 28.26 -3.90
C ASP A 61 -6.89 27.09 -4.82
N LYS A 62 -6.51 27.36 -6.08
CA LYS A 62 -6.07 26.31 -7.04
C LYS A 62 -4.85 25.54 -6.55
N LEU A 63 -3.86 26.24 -5.98
CA LEU A 63 -2.67 25.63 -5.42
C LEU A 63 -3.00 24.79 -4.18
N SER A 64 -3.82 25.34 -3.29
CA SER A 64 -4.25 24.67 -2.06
C SER A 64 -5.02 23.39 -2.37
N PHE A 65 -5.92 23.43 -3.34
CA PHE A 65 -6.68 22.25 -3.78
C PHE A 65 -5.74 21.11 -4.22
N ARG A 66 -4.72 21.42 -5.02
CA ARG A 66 -3.71 20.43 -5.45
C ARG A 66 -2.88 19.93 -4.27
N LYS A 67 -2.46 20.83 -3.37
CA LYS A 67 -1.63 20.47 -2.21
C LYS A 67 -2.38 19.59 -1.21
N ILE A 68 -3.66 19.85 -0.96
CA ILE A 68 -4.53 19.01 -0.13
C ILE A 68 -4.64 17.61 -0.72
N ILE A 69 -4.96 17.48 -2.00
CA ILE A 69 -5.03 16.17 -2.67
C ILE A 69 -3.74 15.38 -2.49
N TRP A 70 -2.60 16.02 -2.75
CA TRP A 70 -1.31 15.36 -2.64
C TRP A 70 -0.98 14.94 -1.21
N ASN A 71 -1.20 15.83 -0.23
CA ASN A 71 -0.97 15.55 1.18
C ASN A 71 -1.86 14.39 1.67
N THR A 72 -3.17 14.46 1.41
CA THR A 72 -4.11 13.40 1.80
C THR A 72 -3.75 12.07 1.14
N THR A 73 -3.37 12.07 -0.14
CA THR A 73 -2.91 10.85 -0.84
C THR A 73 -1.66 10.27 -0.18
N ASP A 74 -0.68 11.10 0.18
CA ASP A 74 0.54 10.63 0.85
C ASP A 74 0.25 10.05 2.25
N ARG A 75 -0.67 10.69 3.01
CA ARG A 75 -1.14 10.17 4.29
C ARG A 75 -1.80 8.81 4.14
N LEU A 76 -2.72 8.65 3.18
CA LEU A 76 -3.38 7.36 2.91
C LEU A 76 -2.37 6.28 2.51
N ARG A 77 -1.36 6.60 1.70
CA ARG A 77 -0.26 5.66 1.37
C ARG A 77 0.55 5.25 2.59
N LYS A 78 0.78 6.15 3.55
CA LYS A 78 1.48 5.84 4.81
C LYS A 78 0.64 4.93 5.69
N ILE A 79 -0.66 5.20 5.82
CA ILE A 79 -1.60 4.35 6.57
C ILE A 79 -1.60 2.94 5.96
N GLN A 80 -1.79 2.83 4.65
CA GLN A 80 -1.76 1.55 3.95
C GLN A 80 -0.46 0.77 4.20
N ARG A 81 0.71 1.40 4.07
CA ARG A 81 1.99 0.73 4.36
C ARG A 81 2.09 0.25 5.80
N ASN A 82 1.61 1.05 6.76
CA ASN A 82 1.61 0.66 8.17
C ASN A 82 0.67 -0.52 8.43
N ASP A 83 -0.50 -0.54 7.78
CA ASP A 83 -1.47 -1.63 7.90
C ASP A 83 -0.91 -2.92 7.28
N GLU A 84 -0.27 -2.85 6.10
CA GLU A 84 0.43 -3.97 5.48
C GLU A 84 1.54 -4.52 6.41
N HIS A 85 2.30 -3.65 7.06
CA HIS A 85 3.31 -4.08 8.04
C HIS A 85 2.72 -4.69 9.31
N ARG A 86 1.56 -4.21 9.78
CA ARG A 86 0.87 -4.73 10.97
C ARG A 86 0.18 -6.07 10.70
N CYS A 87 -0.41 -6.24 9.52
CA CYS A 87 -1.12 -7.45 9.11
C CYS A 87 -0.20 -8.68 9.14
N ASN A 88 1.10 -8.52 8.86
CA ASN A 88 2.08 -9.59 8.88
C ASN A 88 2.24 -10.32 10.23
N VAL A 89 1.91 -9.71 11.38
CA VAL A 89 2.16 -10.34 12.69
C VAL A 89 1.00 -11.25 13.13
N LEU A 90 -0.25 -10.84 12.90
CA LEU A 90 -1.42 -11.64 13.25
C LEU A 90 -1.71 -12.76 12.23
N GLU A 91 -1.47 -12.53 10.93
CA GLU A 91 -1.59 -13.62 9.94
C GLU A 91 -0.51 -14.70 10.12
N CYS A 92 0.69 -14.34 10.60
CA CYS A 92 1.75 -15.32 10.90
C CYS A 92 1.40 -16.27 12.06
N SER A 93 0.66 -15.82 13.08
CA SER A 93 0.31 -16.72 14.20
C SER A 93 -0.73 -17.77 13.78
N ASN A 94 -1.67 -17.40 12.90
CA ASN A 94 -2.68 -18.34 12.40
C ASN A 94 -2.11 -19.34 11.37
N LEU A 95 -1.03 -18.99 10.66
CA LEU A 95 -0.31 -19.91 9.78
C LEU A 95 0.38 -21.07 10.54
N ALA A 96 0.77 -20.85 11.80
CA ALA A 96 1.42 -21.88 12.60
C ALA A 96 0.43 -22.92 13.17
N GLU A 97 -0.85 -22.56 13.37
CA GLU A 97 -1.88 -23.46 13.91
C GLU A 97 -2.72 -24.18 12.85
N ALA A 98 -2.69 -23.75 11.58
CA ALA A 98 -3.54 -24.29 10.51
C ALA A 98 -2.79 -25.11 9.45
N VAL A 99 -1.67 -25.75 9.79
CA VAL A 99 -1.06 -26.72 8.85
C VAL A 99 -1.86 -28.02 8.92
N HIS A 100 -2.85 -28.15 8.03
CA HIS A 100 -3.54 -29.41 7.83
C HIS A 100 -2.54 -30.43 7.28
N TRP A 101 -2.38 -31.56 7.97
CA TRP A 101 -1.46 -32.63 7.54
C TRP A 101 -1.77 -33.13 6.13
N ASP A 102 -3.02 -33.03 5.70
CA ASP A 102 -3.47 -33.38 4.36
C ASP A 102 -2.85 -32.46 3.29
N ASP A 103 -2.74 -31.15 3.54
CA ASP A 103 -2.10 -30.19 2.63
C ASP A 103 -0.61 -30.50 2.43
N LEU A 104 0.07 -30.98 3.48
CA LEU A 104 1.47 -31.38 3.40
C LEU A 104 1.67 -32.63 2.53
N ILE A 105 0.72 -33.57 2.55
CA ILE A 105 0.75 -34.76 1.69
C ILE A 105 0.54 -34.35 0.22
N VAL A 106 -0.44 -33.48 -0.05
CA VAL A 106 -0.71 -32.95 -1.39
C VAL A 106 0.50 -32.18 -1.93
N LEU A 107 1.13 -31.34 -1.09
CA LEU A 107 2.35 -30.61 -1.45
C LEU A 107 3.51 -31.55 -1.78
N LYS A 108 3.71 -32.61 -1.01
CA LYS A 108 4.77 -33.61 -1.28
C LYS A 108 4.60 -34.24 -2.64
N ASP A 109 3.38 -34.64 -2.99
CA ASP A 109 3.09 -35.25 -4.29
C ASP A 109 3.23 -34.25 -5.43
N GLU A 110 2.88 -32.99 -5.20
CA GLU A 110 3.00 -31.95 -6.21
C GLU A 110 4.45 -31.55 -6.47
N VAL A 111 5.29 -31.50 -5.43
CA VAL A 111 6.74 -31.27 -5.56
C VAL A 111 7.42 -32.34 -6.41
N ASN A 112 6.96 -33.59 -6.34
CA ASN A 112 7.49 -34.67 -7.19
C ASN A 112 7.15 -34.50 -8.68
N LYS A 113 6.09 -33.76 -9.01
CA LYS A 113 5.69 -33.46 -10.39
C LYS A 113 6.32 -32.17 -10.93
N MET A 114 6.96 -31.38 -10.08
CA MET A 114 7.62 -30.12 -10.48
C MET A 114 8.87 -30.38 -11.30
N SER A 115 9.15 -29.48 -12.24
CA SER A 115 10.44 -29.43 -12.93
C SER A 115 11.57 -29.04 -11.97
N LYS A 116 12.82 -29.36 -12.35
CA LYS A 116 14.01 -29.01 -11.54
C LYS A 116 14.10 -27.52 -11.22
N ILE A 117 13.70 -26.65 -12.14
CA ILE A 117 13.73 -25.19 -11.93
C ILE A 117 12.64 -24.76 -10.94
N GLU A 118 11.44 -25.36 -11.04
CA GLU A 118 10.37 -25.10 -10.09
C GLU A 118 10.73 -25.57 -8.68
N GLN A 119 11.38 -26.73 -8.55
CA GLN A 119 11.89 -27.22 -7.26
C GLN A 119 12.94 -26.27 -6.68
N ILE A 120 13.86 -25.74 -7.49
CA ILE A 120 14.82 -24.73 -7.02
C ILE A 120 14.10 -23.49 -6.51
N ILE A 121 13.09 -23.00 -7.24
CA ILE A 121 12.30 -21.85 -6.79
C ILE A 121 11.56 -22.19 -5.49
N PHE A 122 10.96 -23.37 -5.40
CA PHE A 122 10.20 -23.81 -4.23
C PHE A 122 11.09 -23.92 -3.00
N PHE A 123 12.14 -24.74 -3.05
CA PHE A 123 13.01 -24.96 -1.89
C PHE A 123 13.89 -23.74 -1.60
N GLU A 124 14.67 -23.28 -2.57
CA GLU A 124 15.70 -22.26 -2.28
C GLU A 124 15.10 -20.86 -2.12
N HIS A 125 14.12 -20.48 -2.94
CA HIS A 125 13.54 -19.14 -2.84
C HIS A 125 12.36 -19.07 -1.87
N LEU A 126 11.41 -20.00 -1.92
CA LEU A 126 10.20 -19.90 -1.09
C LEU A 126 10.40 -20.44 0.33
N LEU A 127 11.15 -21.54 0.52
CA LEU A 127 11.37 -22.10 1.87
C LEU A 127 12.63 -21.56 2.55
N PHE A 128 13.75 -21.42 1.83
CA PHE A 128 15.02 -20.94 2.38
C PHE A 128 15.26 -19.43 2.18
N GLU A 129 14.29 -18.70 1.62
CA GLU A 129 14.32 -17.24 1.44
C GLU A 129 15.53 -16.69 0.65
N ASN A 130 16.20 -17.51 -0.17
CA ASN A 130 17.31 -17.04 -0.99
C ASN A 130 16.82 -16.04 -2.05
N THR A 131 17.61 -14.98 -2.29
CA THR A 131 17.25 -13.98 -3.29
C THR A 131 17.35 -14.52 -4.72
N PHE A 132 16.58 -13.97 -5.65
CA PHE A 132 16.76 -14.30 -7.07
C PHE A 132 18.16 -13.96 -7.59
N SER A 133 18.82 -12.95 -7.02
CA SER A 133 20.18 -12.59 -7.41
C SER A 133 21.17 -13.72 -7.09
N SER A 134 21.07 -14.35 -5.91
CA SER A 134 21.93 -15.48 -5.55
C SER A 134 21.61 -16.73 -6.39
N LEU A 135 20.34 -16.97 -6.72
CA LEU A 135 19.95 -18.09 -7.59
C LEU A 135 20.44 -17.94 -9.03
N VAL A 136 20.41 -16.72 -9.58
CA VAL A 136 20.97 -16.43 -10.91
C VAL A 136 22.46 -16.76 -10.94
N ILE A 137 23.20 -16.39 -9.90
CA ILE A 137 24.64 -16.66 -9.78
C ILE A 137 24.90 -18.17 -9.62
N LYS A 138 24.14 -18.84 -8.75
CA LYS A 138 24.34 -20.27 -8.40
C LYS A 138 23.94 -21.23 -9.53
N TYR A 139 22.88 -20.93 -10.28
CA TYR A 139 22.31 -21.83 -11.28
C TYR A 139 22.36 -21.31 -12.73
N GLY A 140 22.80 -20.07 -12.96
CA GLY A 140 22.94 -19.49 -14.30
C GLY A 140 21.60 -19.20 -15.01
N ILE A 141 20.49 -19.18 -14.28
CA ILE A 141 19.14 -18.99 -14.86
C ILE A 141 18.81 -17.50 -14.96
N ASN A 142 18.19 -17.08 -16.07
CA ASN A 142 17.77 -15.68 -16.25
C ASN A 142 16.73 -15.24 -15.20
N ARG A 143 16.96 -14.11 -14.55
CA ARG A 143 16.04 -13.49 -13.57
C ARG A 143 14.60 -13.36 -14.08
N LYS A 144 14.40 -12.96 -15.34
CA LYS A 144 13.05 -12.82 -15.93
C LYS A 144 12.34 -14.18 -16.04
N GLN A 145 13.09 -15.24 -16.32
CA GLN A 145 12.56 -16.60 -16.39
C GLN A 145 12.17 -17.10 -14.99
N LEU A 146 13.02 -16.87 -13.98
CA LEU A 146 12.72 -17.22 -12.59
C LEU A 146 11.46 -16.52 -12.06
N GLN A 147 11.28 -15.23 -12.34
CA GLN A 147 10.08 -14.50 -11.93
C GLN A 147 8.80 -15.02 -12.61
N ARG A 148 8.86 -15.30 -13.92
CA ARG A 148 7.74 -15.89 -14.66
C ARG A 148 7.38 -17.28 -14.12
N LEU A 149 8.38 -18.12 -13.84
CA LEU A 149 8.17 -19.46 -13.29
C LEU A 149 7.66 -19.41 -11.85
N LYS A 150 8.15 -18.49 -10.99
CA LYS A 150 7.59 -18.26 -9.66
C LYS A 150 6.09 -17.95 -9.73
N HIS A 151 5.70 -17.03 -10.60
CA HIS A 151 4.29 -16.67 -10.73
C HIS A 151 3.42 -17.86 -11.15
N LYS A 152 3.87 -18.63 -12.15
CA LYS A 152 3.17 -19.86 -12.58
C LYS A 152 3.10 -20.90 -11.46
N LEU A 153 4.20 -21.12 -10.74
CA LEU A 153 4.27 -22.06 -9.63
C LEU A 153 3.30 -21.68 -8.51
N LEU A 154 3.23 -20.40 -8.14
CA LEU A 154 2.30 -19.93 -7.11
C LEU A 154 0.84 -20.12 -7.50
N ILE A 155 0.47 -19.85 -8.77
CA ILE A 155 -0.88 -20.12 -9.27
C ILE A 155 -1.18 -21.62 -9.18
N LYS A 156 -0.23 -22.47 -9.61
CA LYS A 156 -0.39 -23.92 -9.57
C LYS A 156 -0.63 -24.42 -8.14
N LEU A 157 0.22 -24.00 -7.20
CA LEU A 157 0.11 -24.35 -5.79
C LEU A 157 -1.20 -23.86 -5.16
N GLN A 158 -1.65 -22.67 -5.55
CA GLN A 158 -2.91 -22.12 -5.07
C GLN A 158 -4.12 -22.92 -5.58
N CYS A 159 -4.08 -23.43 -6.80
CA CYS A 159 -5.14 -24.31 -7.31
C CYS A 159 -5.14 -25.67 -6.59
N THR A 160 -3.96 -26.25 -6.33
CA THR A 160 -3.86 -27.58 -5.71
C THR A 160 -4.19 -27.62 -4.22
N LEU A 161 -4.01 -26.51 -3.49
CA LEU A 161 -4.26 -26.43 -2.04
C LEU A 161 -5.66 -25.88 -1.69
N LYS A 162 -6.49 -25.54 -2.69
CA LYS A 162 -7.86 -25.05 -2.49
C LYS A 162 -8.93 -26.10 -2.79
N GLU A 163 -8.53 -27.27 -3.28
CA GLU A 163 -9.38 -28.45 -3.49
C GLU A 163 -9.37 -29.33 -2.25
#